data_AF-A0A840XXR3-F1
#
_entry.id   AF-A0A840XXR3-F1
#
_cell.length_a   1.000
_cell.length_b   1.000
_cell.length_c   1.000
_cell.angle_alpha   90.00
_cell.angle_beta   90.00
_cell.angle_gamma   90.00
#
_symmetry.space_group_name_H-M   'P 1'
#
loop_
_entity.id
_entity.type
_entity.pdbx_description
1 polymer ?
#
loop_
_entity_poly.entity_id
_entity_poly.type
_entity_poly.pdbx_seq_one_letter_code
_entity_poly.pdbx_strand_id
1 'polypeptide(L)'
;MTEGVTGLFALGYSGVVLFVLAHSLRKLFPPMRAALAAFTLSSVVHGATTLMAGEQAALAFAFWGIPHLLILPLLLVSARRQAARGKDGG
;
A
#
# COMPACT_ATOMS: atom_id res chain seq x y z
N MET A 1 -16.88 16.07 11.13
CA MET A 1 -17.39 14.71 10.81
C MET A 1 -17.00 14.22 9.42
N THR A 2 -16.58 15.09 8.49
CA THR A 2 -16.20 14.72 7.12
C THR A 2 -14.78 14.15 6.98
N GLU A 3 -13.82 14.61 7.79
CA GLU A 3 -12.40 14.21 7.69
C GLU A 3 -12.16 12.71 7.88
N GLY A 4 -12.88 12.07 8.81
CA GLY A 4 -12.77 10.63 9.04
C GLY A 4 -13.27 9.79 7.86
N VAL A 5 -14.30 10.26 7.15
CA VAL A 5 -14.85 9.59 5.97
C VAL A 5 -13.84 9.67 4.82
N THR A 6 -13.25 10.84 4.58
CA THR A 6 -12.24 11.04 3.54
C THR A 6 -10.99 10.17 3.78
N GLY A 7 -10.54 10.06 5.04
CA GLY A 7 -9.45 9.16 5.41
C GLY A 7 -9.76 7.69 5.15
N LEU A 8 -11.00 7.24 5.41
CA LEU A 8 -11.44 5.88 5.13
C LEU A 8 -11.48 5.57 3.64
N PHE A 9 -11.96 6.52 2.82
CA PHE A 9 -11.93 6.41 1.36
C PHE A 9 -10.51 6.39 0.81
N ALA A 10 -9.61 7.23 1.34
CA ALA A 10 -8.21 7.24 0.96
C ALA A 10 -7.52 5.90 1.30
N LEU A 11 -7.84 5.31 2.46
CA LEU A 11 -7.33 4.00 2.87
C LEU A 11 -7.85 2.87 1.97
N GLY A 12 -9.15 2.88 1.69
CA GLY A 12 -9.77 1.90 0.77
C GLY A 12 -9.21 1.99 -0.64
N TYR A 13 -9.15 3.20 -1.21
CA TYR A 13 -8.60 3.43 -2.54
C TYR A 13 -7.11 3.06 -2.62
N SER A 14 -6.29 3.51 -1.66
CA SER A 14 -4.86 3.18 -1.62
C SER A 14 -4.64 1.67 -1.49
N GLY A 15 -5.44 0.98 -0.68
CA GLY A 15 -5.40 -0.47 -0.55
C GLY A 15 -5.72 -1.19 -1.85
N VAL A 16 -6.76 -0.74 -2.58
CA VAL A 16 -7.13 -1.30 -3.90
C VAL A 16 -6.01 -1.07 -4.92
N VAL A 17 -5.49 0.16 -5.02
CA VAL A 17 -4.40 0.51 -5.94
C VAL A 17 -3.16 -0.34 -5.65
N LEU A 18 -2.77 -0.46 -4.37
CA LEU A 18 -1.65 -1.30 -3.95
C LEU A 18 -1.86 -2.77 -4.27
N PHE A 19 -3.07 -3.29 -4.09
CA PHE A 19 -3.38 -4.68 -4.38
C PHE A 19 -3.34 -4.97 -5.89
N VAL A 20 -3.90 -4.07 -6.71
CA VAL A 20 -3.85 -4.18 -8.17
C VAL A 20 -2.41 -4.09 -8.66
N LEU A 21 -1.62 -3.14 -8.14
CA LEU A 21 -0.22 -2.98 -8.47
C LEU A 21 0.60 -4.22 -8.10
N ALA A 22 0.43 -4.69 -6.86
CA ALA A 22 1.08 -5.91 -6.39
C ALA A 22 0.70 -7.11 -7.27
N HIS A 23 -0.57 -7.25 -7.65
CA HIS A 23 -1.05 -8.31 -8.52
C HIS A 23 -0.40 -8.25 -9.91
N SER A 24 -0.34 -7.06 -10.53
CA SER A 24 0.31 -6.85 -11.83
C SER A 24 1.81 -7.18 -11.79
N LEU A 25 2.50 -6.81 -10.70
CA LEU A 25 3.92 -7.10 -10.49
C LEU A 25 4.22 -8.60 -10.28
N ARG A 26 3.23 -9.45 -10.00
CA ARG A 26 3.43 -10.91 -9.87
C ARG A 26 3.88 -11.59 -11.15
N LYS A 27 3.69 -10.95 -12.31
CA LYS A 27 4.22 -11.44 -13.59
C LYS A 27 5.75 -11.35 -13.67
N LEU A 28 6.36 -10.50 -12.85
CA LEU A 28 7.79 -10.18 -12.87
C LEU A 28 8.51 -10.63 -11.60
N PHE A 29 7.81 -10.66 -10.46
CA PHE A 29 8.39 -10.95 -9.15
C PHE A 29 7.59 -11.98 -8.36
N PRO A 30 8.25 -12.75 -7.47
CA PRO A 30 7.57 -13.56 -6.46
C PRO A 30 6.59 -12.70 -5.61
N PRO A 31 5.47 -13.27 -5.11
CA PRO A 31 4.39 -12.52 -4.46
C PRO A 31 4.86 -11.57 -3.35
N MET A 32 5.84 -11.98 -2.54
CA MET A 32 6.40 -11.16 -1.47
C MET A 32 7.16 -9.93 -2.01
N ARG A 33 7.98 -10.14 -3.04
CA ARG A 33 8.74 -9.06 -3.70
C ARG A 33 7.81 -8.11 -4.44
N ALA A 34 6.74 -8.63 -5.05
CA ALA A 34 5.72 -7.81 -5.70
C ALA A 34 4.96 -6.93 -4.69
N ALA A 35 4.58 -7.47 -3.53
CA ALA A 35 3.93 -6.70 -2.47
C ALA A 35 4.85 -5.63 -1.86
N LEU A 36 6.12 -5.96 -1.61
CA LEU A 36 7.12 -5.00 -1.15
C LEU A 36 7.37 -3.90 -2.18
N ALA A 37 7.54 -4.25 -3.46
CA ALA A 37 7.75 -3.28 -4.53
C ALA A 37 6.54 -2.33 -4.68
N ALA A 38 5.32 -2.86 -4.62
CA ALA A 38 4.10 -2.05 -4.64
C ALA A 38 4.04 -1.09 -3.45
N PHE A 39 4.33 -1.60 -2.25
CA PHE A 39 4.38 -0.78 -1.04
C PHE A 39 5.44 0.32 -1.13
N THR A 40 6.68 -0.01 -1.51
CA THR A 40 7.76 0.95 -1.68
C THR A 40 7.40 2.03 -2.69
N LEU A 41 6.84 1.66 -3.84
CA LEU A 41 6.43 2.65 -4.85
C LEU A 41 5.37 3.60 -4.27
N SER A 42 4.36 3.06 -3.57
CA SER A 42 3.33 3.88 -2.92
C SER A 42 3.92 4.80 -1.85
N SER A 43 4.79 4.29 -0.97
CA SER A 43 5.45 5.10 0.06
C SER A 43 6.32 6.20 -0.52
N VAL A 44 7.01 5.95 -1.64
CA VAL A 44 7.81 6.97 -2.32
C VAL A 44 6.93 8.05 -2.92
N VAL A 45 5.84 7.69 -3.62
CA VAL A 45 4.91 8.66 -4.21
C VAL A 45 4.27 9.52 -3.13
N HIS A 46 3.76 8.92 -2.05
CA HIS A 46 3.11 9.66 -0.97
C HIS A 46 4.12 10.42 -0.10
N GLY A 47 5.33 9.90 0.05
CA GLY A 47 6.43 10.61 0.70
C GLY A 47 6.83 11.86 -0.08
N ALA A 48 6.96 11.75 -1.41
CA ALA A 48 7.25 12.89 -2.28
C ALA A 48 6.14 13.96 -2.21
N THR A 49 4.86 13.56 -2.27
CA THR A 49 3.75 14.52 -2.15
C THR A 49 3.67 15.15 -0.76
N THR A 50 4.03 14.41 0.29
CA THR A 50 4.14 14.95 1.66
C THR A 50 5.23 16.02 1.76
N LEU A 51 6.40 15.79 1.16
CA LEU A 51 7.48 16.79 1.14
C LEU A 51 7.11 18.04 0.34
N MET A 52 6.26 17.91 -0.68
CA MET A 52 5.74 19.03 -1.47
C MET A 52 4.61 19.81 -0.77
N ALA A 53 4.08 19.31 0.34
CA ALA A 53 2.93 19.92 1.04
C ALA A 53 3.31 21.13 1.93
N GLY A 54 4.60 21.48 2.04
CA GLY A 54 5.07 22.65 2.79
C GLY A 54 4.62 22.61 4.25
N GLU A 55 3.91 23.65 4.71
CA GLU A 55 3.43 23.78 6.09
C GLU A 55 2.45 22.68 6.51
N GLN A 56 1.80 22.00 5.55
CA GLN A 56 0.87 20.90 5.82
C GLN A 56 1.56 19.53 5.86
N ALA A 57 2.89 19.47 5.73
CA ALA A 57 3.63 18.20 5.66
C ALA A 57 3.37 17.29 6.86
N ALA A 58 3.22 17.82 8.08
CA ALA A 58 2.93 17.02 9.27
C ALA A 58 1.55 16.35 9.20
N LEU A 59 0.54 17.09 8.75
CA LEU A 59 -0.81 16.56 8.53
C LEU A 59 -0.84 15.55 7.39
N ALA A 60 -0.17 15.84 6.27
CA ALA A 60 -0.03 14.93 5.15
C ALA A 60 0.69 13.63 5.56
N PHE A 61 1.74 13.73 6.38
CA PHE A 61 2.45 12.58 6.92
C PHE A 61 1.54 11.70 7.77
N ALA A 62 0.74 12.28 8.67
CA ALA A 62 -0.22 11.51 9.46
C ALA A 62 -1.32 10.90 8.58
N PHE A 63 -1.83 11.67 7.62
CA PHE A 63 -2.89 11.26 6.71
C PHE A 63 -2.48 10.08 5.82
N TRP A 64 -1.25 10.07 5.30
CA TRP A 64 -0.74 8.99 4.45
C TRP A 64 -0.07 7.87 5.25
N GLY A 65 0.65 8.20 6.32
CA GLY A 65 1.43 7.27 7.12
C GLY A 65 0.54 6.24 7.82
N ILE A 66 -0.58 6.66 8.42
CA ILE A 66 -1.49 5.76 9.12
C ILE A 66 -2.05 4.66 8.18
N PRO A 67 -2.63 4.98 7.01
CA PRO A 67 -3.04 3.98 6.03
C PRO A 67 -1.91 3.04 5.59
N HIS A 68 -0.71 3.56 5.33
CA HIS A 68 0.41 2.74 4.88
C HIS A 68 0.86 1.74 5.95
N LEU A 69 0.89 2.16 7.22
CA LEU A 69 1.23 1.29 8.35
C LEU A 69 0.19 0.17 8.54
N LEU A 70 -1.09 0.45 8.28
CA LEU A 70 -2.16 -0.55 8.38
C LEU A 70 -2.20 -1.49 7.16
N ILE A 71 -1.92 -0.97 5.96
CA ILE A 71 -1.98 -1.73 4.71
C ILE A 71 -0.78 -2.69 4.56
N LEU A 72 0.41 -2.30 5.03
CA LEU A 72 1.61 -3.13 4.92
C LEU A 72 1.45 -4.56 5.48
N PRO A 73 1.04 -4.77 6.75
CA PRO A 73 0.85 -6.13 7.28
C PRO A 73 -0.23 -6.89 6.50
N LEU A 74 -1.28 -6.21 6.04
CA LEU A 74 -2.34 -6.81 5.25
C LEU A 74 -1.82 -7.33 3.89
N LEU A 75 -1.02 -6.51 3.19
CA LEU A 75 -0.34 -6.87 1.95
C LEU A 75 0.60 -8.06 2.13
N LEU A 76 1.40 -8.05 3.20
CA LEU A 76 2.35 -9.13 3.48
C LEU A 76 1.63 -10.45 3.82
N VAL A 77 0.58 -10.41 4.64
CA VAL A 77 -0.24 -11.60 4.94
C VAL A 77 -0.91 -12.14 3.68
N SER A 78 -1.44 -11.25 2.83
CA SER A 78 -2.04 -11.64 1.55
C SER A 78 -1.01 -12.27 0.61
N ALA A 79 0.17 -11.66 0.47
CA ALA A 79 1.27 -12.18 -0.33
C ALA A 79 1.76 -13.55 0.18
N ARG A 80 1.85 -13.74 1.50
CA ARG A 80 2.18 -15.04 2.12
C ARG A 80 1.17 -16.12 1.76
N ARG A 81 -0.13 -15.82 1.90
CA ARG A 81 -1.21 -16.76 1.55
C ARG A 81 -1.19 -17.10 0.05
N GLN A 82 -0.91 -16.11 -0.80
CA GLN A 82 -0.77 -16.29 -2.24
C GLN A 82 0.45 -17.14 -2.61
N ALA A 83 1.57 -17.00 -1.90
CA ALA A 83 2.76 -17.82 -2.09
C ALA A 83 2.55 -19.28 -1.65
N ALA A 84 1.84 -19.51 -0.55
CA ALA A 84 1.49 -20.86 -0.09
C ALA A 84 0.58 -21.59 -1.11
N ARG A 85 -0.47 -20.92 -1.61
CA ARG A 85 -1.36 -21.48 -2.63
C ARG A 85 -0.67 -21.75 -3.97
N GLY A 86 0.37 -21.00 -4.32
CA GLY A 86 1.17 -21.25 -5.52
C GLY A 86 2.09 -22.47 -5.41
N LYS A 87 2.28 -23.03 -4.20
CA LYS A 87 3.17 -24.16 -3.94
C LYS A 87 2.43 -25.51 -3.92
N ASP A 88 1.11 -25.51 -3.71
CA ASP A 88 0.26 -26.71 -3.66
C ASP A 88 -0.41 -27.05 -5.00
N GLY A 89 -0.12 -26.29 -6.07
CA GLY A 89 -0.72 -26.46 -7.41
C GLY A 89 0.31 -26.67 -8.53
N GLY A 90 1.50 -27.19 -8.20
CA GLY A 90 2.58 -27.52 -9.13
C GLY A 90 2.92 -28.99 -9.09
#